data_AF-A0A1G2D111-F1
#
_entry.id   AF-A0A1G2D111-F1
#
_cell.length_a   1.000
_cell.length_b   1.000
_cell.length_c   1.000
_cell.angle_alpha   90.00
_cell.angle_beta   90.00
_cell.angle_gamma   90.00
#
_symmetry.space_group_name_H-M   'P 1'
#
loop_
_entity.id
_entity.type
_entity.pdbx_description
1 polymer ?
#
loop_
_entity_poly.entity_id
_entity_poly.type
_entity_poly.pdbx_seq_one_letter_code
_entity_poly.pdbx_strand_id
1 'polypeptide(L)'
;MKVIQGKGPIGWRDWLLQCGSVLVKNEQDVRVHTSSNPACLGSVLRVSPDGMELSILVYQSSVCVTKIAAHTILRIEVFNSRRLSRSDPQTERMRDMREVEFPPIPIDDSCP
;
A
#
# COMPACT_ATOMS: atom_id res chain seq x y z
N MET A 1 -8.89 -5.29 9.59
CA MET A 1 -8.02 -4.41 8.77
C MET A 1 -8.74 -4.15 7.45
N LYS A 2 -8.96 -2.89 7.02
CA LYS A 2 -9.71 -2.61 5.78
C LYS A 2 -8.74 -2.59 4.60
N VAL A 3 -8.52 -3.73 3.97
CA VAL A 3 -7.81 -3.80 2.69
C VAL A 3 -8.70 -3.11 1.65
N ILE A 4 -8.40 -1.87 1.28
CA ILE A 4 -9.04 -1.25 0.13
C ILE A 4 -8.31 -1.79 -1.10
N GLN A 5 -8.73 -2.96 -1.59
CA GLN A 5 -8.43 -3.35 -2.95
C GLN A 5 -9.18 -2.38 -3.87
N GLY A 6 -8.46 -1.41 -4.43
CA GLY A 6 -9.00 -0.70 -5.58
C GLY A 6 -9.34 -1.72 -6.65
N LYS A 7 -10.61 -1.74 -7.05
CA LYS A 7 -11.12 -2.66 -8.06
C LYS A 7 -10.50 -2.32 -9.42
N GLY A 8 -9.40 -2.99 -9.76
CA GLY A 8 -8.84 -2.99 -11.11
C GLY A 8 -8.31 -1.64 -11.61
N PRO A 9 -7.84 -1.58 -12.87
CA PRO A 9 -7.07 -0.46 -13.42
C PRO A 9 -7.88 0.81 -13.75
N ILE A 10 -9.11 0.95 -13.25
CA ILE A 10 -10.00 2.05 -13.66
C ILE A 10 -10.22 2.98 -12.46
N GLY A 11 -9.55 4.14 -12.49
CA GLY A 11 -9.86 5.27 -11.61
C GLY A 11 -8.88 5.54 -10.47
N TRP A 12 -7.62 5.06 -10.50
CA TRP A 12 -6.64 5.42 -9.46
C TRP A 12 -6.45 6.93 -9.31
N ARG A 13 -6.51 7.68 -10.43
CA ARG A 13 -6.53 9.13 -10.42
C ARG A 13 -7.68 9.68 -9.57
N ASP A 14 -8.91 9.24 -9.85
CA ASP A 14 -10.11 9.72 -9.16
C ASP A 14 -10.11 9.29 -7.68
N TRP A 15 -9.64 8.07 -7.39
CA TRP A 15 -9.46 7.58 -6.03
C TRP A 15 -8.42 8.40 -5.26
N LEU A 16 -7.29 8.73 -5.89
CA LEU A 16 -6.25 9.59 -5.31
C LEU A 16 -6.77 11.01 -5.07
N LEU A 17 -7.60 11.55 -5.96
CA LEU A 17 -8.28 12.84 -5.74
C LEU A 17 -9.26 12.78 -4.57
N GLN A 18 -10.03 11.70 -4.45
CA GLN A 18 -11.03 11.53 -3.41
C GLN A 18 -10.42 11.28 -2.02
N CYS A 19 -9.41 10.42 -1.95
CA CYS A 19 -8.84 9.94 -0.68
C CYS A 19 -7.50 10.59 -0.33
N GLY A 20 -6.81 11.20 -1.29
CA GLY A 20 -5.41 11.63 -1.15
C GLY A 20 -5.15 12.59 -0.01
N SER A 21 -6.05 13.55 0.24
CA SER A 21 -5.92 14.50 1.35
C SER A 21 -5.94 13.80 2.71
N VAL A 22 -6.78 12.77 2.87
CA VAL A 22 -6.87 11.97 4.10
C VAL A 22 -5.63 11.10 4.27
N LEU A 23 -5.15 10.47 3.18
CA LEU A 23 -3.95 9.66 3.20
C LEU A 23 -2.73 10.49 3.61
N VAL A 24 -2.57 11.69 3.04
CA VAL A 24 -1.47 12.63 3.36
C VAL A 24 -1.58 13.13 4.80
N LYS A 25 -2.77 13.59 5.22
CA LYS A 25 -2.99 14.12 6.58
C LYS A 25 -2.65 13.09 7.68
N ASN A 26 -2.92 11.82 7.41
CA ASN A 26 -2.66 10.73 8.35
C ASN A 26 -1.28 10.10 8.18
N GLU A 27 -0.42 10.63 7.30
CA GLU A 27 0.88 10.03 6.92
C GLU A 27 0.73 8.53 6.63
N GLN A 28 -0.30 8.20 5.85
CA GLN A 28 -0.83 6.86 5.76
C GLN A 28 0.18 5.88 5.17
N ASP A 29 0.48 4.80 5.90
CA ASP A 29 1.30 3.71 5.38
C ASP A 29 0.54 2.93 4.29
N VAL A 30 1.20 2.75 3.15
CA VAL A 30 0.67 2.08 1.96
C VAL A 30 1.70 1.16 1.33
N ARG A 31 1.22 0.07 0.72
CA ARG A 31 2.00 -0.76 -0.22
C ARG A 31 1.44 -0.57 -1.62
N VAL A 32 2.27 -0.13 -2.55
CA VAL A 32 1.87 0.14 -3.93
C VAL A 32 2.52 -0.87 -4.86
N HIS A 33 1.71 -1.59 -5.62
CA HIS A 33 2.16 -2.51 -6.66
C HIS A 33 2.01 -1.79 -8.01
N THR A 34 3.08 -1.81 -8.81
CA THR A 34 3.11 -1.20 -10.14
C THR A 34 3.40 -2.25 -11.20
N SER A 35 3.15 -1.93 -12.47
CA SER A 35 3.43 -2.84 -13.59
C SER A 35 4.92 -3.05 -13.88
N SER A 36 5.78 -2.12 -13.47
CA SER A 36 7.20 -2.11 -13.85
C SER A 36 8.18 -2.28 -12.69
N ASN A 37 7.74 -2.10 -11.44
CA ASN A 37 8.61 -2.14 -10.26
C ASN A 37 8.07 -3.10 -9.18
N PRO A 38 8.98 -3.69 -8.36
CA PRO A 38 8.58 -4.41 -7.16
C PRO A 38 7.75 -3.50 -6.24
N ALA A 39 6.87 -4.12 -5.45
CA ALA A 39 5.95 -3.38 -4.60
C ALA A 39 6.69 -2.43 -3.64
N CYS A 40 6.27 -1.18 -3.58
CA CYS A 40 6.87 -0.16 -2.72
C CYS A 40 6.03 -0.01 -1.45
N LEU A 41 6.65 -0.21 -0.28
CA LEU A 41 6.03 0.06 1.02
C LEU A 41 6.55 1.39 1.57
N GLY A 42 5.66 2.27 1.99
CA GLY A 42 6.05 3.57 2.53
C GLY A 42 4.87 4.41 3.02
N SER A 43 5.14 5.58 3.58
CA SER A 43 4.10 6.54 3.97
C SER A 43 3.75 7.49 2.84
N VAL A 44 2.48 7.81 2.68
CA VAL A 44 2.02 8.82 1.73
C VAL A 44 2.48 10.21 2.19
N LEU A 45 3.27 10.88 1.34
CA LEU A 45 3.74 12.25 1.58
C LEU A 45 2.88 13.28 0.84
N ARG A 46 2.53 12.97 -0.41
CA ARG A 46 1.81 13.90 -1.28
C ARG A 46 1.04 13.15 -2.36
N VAL A 47 -0.13 13.68 -2.69
CA VAL A 47 -0.83 13.39 -3.93
C VAL A 47 -0.82 14.65 -4.79
N SER A 48 -0.51 14.50 -6.06
CA SER A 48 -0.58 15.59 -7.04
C SER A 48 -2.00 16.18 -7.15
N PRO A 49 -2.17 17.48 -7.42
CA PRO A 49 -3.49 18.10 -7.48
C PRO A 49 -4.42 17.55 -8.56
N ASP A 50 -3.85 16.95 -9.61
CA ASP A 50 -4.57 16.31 -10.72
C ASP A 50 -4.80 14.80 -10.51
N GLY A 51 -4.26 14.24 -9.41
CA GLY A 51 -4.34 12.82 -9.07
C GLY A 51 -3.44 11.91 -9.91
N MET A 52 -2.56 12.47 -10.76
CA MET A 52 -1.78 11.68 -11.73
C MET A 52 -0.50 11.06 -11.13
N GLU A 53 -0.07 11.56 -9.99
CA GLU A 53 1.14 11.15 -9.27
C GLU A 53 0.88 11.04 -7.76
N LEU A 54 1.39 9.96 -7.17
CA LEU A 54 1.47 9.69 -5.73
C LEU A 54 2.95 9.70 -5.30
N SER A 55 3.29 10.46 -4.28
CA SER A 55 4.63 10.47 -3.67
C SER A 55 4.60 9.76 -2.31
N ILE A 56 5.46 8.75 -2.15
CA ILE A 56 5.60 8.00 -0.90
C ILE A 56 7.04 8.04 -0.37
N LEU A 57 7.20 8.00 0.94
CA LEU A 57 8.48 7.81 1.62
C LEU A 57 8.72 6.32 1.80
N VAL A 58 9.59 5.72 0.99
CA VAL A 58 9.78 4.27 0.95
C VAL A 58 10.65 3.78 2.12
N TYR A 59 10.19 2.71 2.77
CA TYR A 59 10.89 2.02 3.86
C TYR A 59 11.85 0.94 3.33
N GLN A 60 12.83 1.33 2.52
CA GLN A 60 13.92 0.45 2.09
C GLN A 60 15.20 0.74 2.91
N SER A 61 16.30 0.05 2.60
CA SER A 61 17.62 0.23 3.24
C SER A 61 18.11 1.68 3.21
N SER A 62 17.57 2.50 2.29
CA SER A 62 17.70 3.95 2.29
C SER A 62 16.31 4.61 2.25
N VAL A 63 16.16 5.68 3.03
CA VAL A 63 14.95 6.51 3.03
C VAL A 63 14.95 7.33 1.75
N CYS A 64 14.05 7.00 0.82
CA CYS A 64 13.94 7.67 -0.48
C CYS A 64 12.48 8.07 -0.74
N VAL A 65 12.29 9.25 -1.35
CA VAL A 65 10.98 9.66 -1.85
C VAL A 65 10.80 9.06 -3.24
N THR A 66 9.76 8.26 -3.41
CA THR A 66 9.41 7.64 -4.69
C THR A 66 8.12 8.23 -5.21
N LYS A 67 8.15 8.65 -6.48
CA LYS A 67 7.00 9.14 -7.23
C LYS A 67 6.44 8.00 -8.08
N ILE A 68 5.14 7.78 -7.99
CA ILE A 68 4.42 6.71 -8.65
C ILE A 68 3.31 7.33 -9.48
N ALA A 69 3.35 7.11 -10.79
CA ALA A 69 2.30 7.60 -11.67
C ALA A 69 1.04 6.73 -11.53
N ALA A 70 -0.13 7.35 -11.41
CA ALA A 70 -1.39 6.66 -11.14
C ALA A 70 -1.74 5.60 -12.20
N HIS A 71 -1.35 5.83 -13.45
CA HIS A 71 -1.60 4.89 -14.56
C HIS A 71 -0.74 3.61 -14.50
N THR A 72 0.34 3.59 -13.72
CA THR A 72 1.18 2.39 -13.55
C THR A 72 0.77 1.56 -12.33
N ILE A 73 -0.15 2.08 -11.51
CA ILE A 73 -0.61 1.44 -10.28
C ILE A 73 -1.54 0.28 -10.63
N LEU A 74 -1.19 -0.91 -10.17
CA LEU A 74 -2.03 -2.10 -10.25
C LEU A 74 -2.87 -2.28 -8.99
N ARG A 75 -2.29 -1.96 -7.83
CA ARG A 75 -2.91 -2.15 -6.51
C ARG A 75 -2.29 -1.22 -5.48
N ILE A 76 -3.13 -0.68 -4.59
CA ILE A 76 -2.72 0.01 -3.37
C ILE A 76 -3.29 -0.76 -2.19
N GLU A 77 -2.45 -1.09 -1.22
CA GLU A 77 -2.87 -1.60 0.08
C GLU A 77 -2.70 -0.49 1.10
N VAL A 78 -3.76 -0.18 1.86
CA VAL A 78 -3.75 0.86 2.89
C VAL A 78 -3.77 0.18 4.26
N PHE A 79 -2.79 0.46 5.10
CA PHE A 79 -2.67 -0.17 6.42
C PHE A 79 -3.23 0.75 7.50
N ASN A 80 -4.13 0.30 8.39
CA ASN A 80 -4.57 1.16 9.50
C ASN A 80 -3.42 1.38 10.49
N SER A 81 -2.59 2.40 10.24
CA SER A 81 -1.50 2.80 11.12
C SER A 81 -2.12 3.54 12.29
N ARG A 82 -2.50 2.82 13.36
CA ARG A 82 -2.42 3.42 14.70
C ARG A 82 -0.93 3.53 14.97
N ARG A 83 -0.31 4.64 14.57
CA ARG A 83 1.12 4.97 14.72
C ARG A 83 1.89 3.87 15.47
N LEU A 84 2.53 2.98 14.74
CA LEU A 84 3.79 2.42 15.23
C LEU A 84 4.71 3.63 15.28
N SER A 85 5.06 4.07 16.49
CA SER A 85 5.83 5.27 16.72
C SER A 85 7.11 5.22 15.89
N ARG A 86 7.64 6.38 15.46
CA ARG A 86 9.00 6.45 14.87
C ARG A 86 10.06 5.86 15.82
N SER A 87 9.73 5.73 17.11
CA SER A 87 10.53 5.11 18.17
C SER A 87 10.54 3.59 18.15
N ASP A 88 9.61 2.93 17.45
CA ASP A 88 9.42 1.48 17.60
C ASP A 88 10.39 0.71 16.67
N PRO A 89 11.14 -0.27 17.21
CA PRO A 89 12.10 -1.04 16.44
C PRO A 89 11.43 -1.80 15.29
N GLN A 90 12.09 -1.83 14.14
CA GLN A 90 11.59 -2.40 12.88
C GLN A 90 11.06 -3.84 13.00
N THR A 91 11.59 -4.60 13.97
CA THR A 91 11.19 -5.98 14.30
C THR A 91 9.78 -6.08 14.89
N GLU A 92 9.34 -5.09 15.67
CA GLU A 92 7.98 -5.06 16.22
C GLU A 92 6.95 -4.69 15.15
N ARG A 93 7.34 -3.83 14.21
CA ARG A 93 6.50 -3.48 13.04
C ARG A 93 6.27 -4.66 12.08
N MET A 94 7.17 -5.64 12.06
CA MET A 94 7.03 -6.86 11.25
C MET A 94 6.25 -7.97 11.96
N ARG A 95 6.05 -7.92 13.28
CA ARG A 95 5.29 -8.95 14.01
C ARG A 95 3.78 -8.88 13.72
N ASP A 96 3.23 -7.68 13.55
CA ASP A 96 1.82 -7.51 13.12
C ASP A 96 1.56 -7.91 11.66
N MET A 97 2.59 -8.33 10.90
CA MET A 97 2.49 -8.79 9.51
C MET A 97 2.69 -10.30 9.33
N ARG A 98 3.01 -11.07 10.38
CA ARG A 98 3.21 -12.53 10.26
C ARG A 98 2.10 -13.28 10.97
N GLU A 99 1.52 -14.22 10.22
CA GLU A 99 0.52 -15.23 10.61
C GLU A 99 -0.95 -14.80 10.56
N VAL A 100 -1.47 -14.73 9.34
CA VAL A 100 -2.81 -15.29 9.09
C VAL A 100 -2.55 -16.70 8.58
N GLU A 101 -2.72 -17.72 9.42
CA GLU A 101 -2.90 -19.09 8.93
C GLU A 101 -4.15 -19.09 8.04
N PHE A 102 -3.96 -19.27 6.74
CA PHE A 102 -5.08 -19.65 5.89
C PHE A 102 -5.45 -21.08 6.27
N PRO A 103 -6.74 -21.40 6.50
CA PRO A 103 -7.14 -22.80 6.54
C PRO A 103 -6.69 -23.45 5.22
N PRO A 104 -6.11 -24.66 5.25
CA PRO A 104 -5.69 -25.34 4.03
C PRO A 104 -6.88 -25.39 3.07
N ILE A 105 -6.67 -24.92 1.85
CA ILE A 105 -7.67 -25.04 0.78
C ILE A 105 -7.93 -26.54 0.63
N PRO A 106 -9.18 -27.02 0.79
CA PRO A 106 -9.48 -28.42 0.55
C PRO A 106 -9.10 -28.76 -0.88
N ILE A 107 -8.19 -29.72 -1.04
CA ILE A 107 -7.88 -30.32 -2.34
C ILE A 107 -9.07 -31.22 -2.66
N ASP A 108 -9.85 -30.83 -3.67
CA ASP A 108 -10.89 -31.67 -4.23
C ASP A 108 -10.19 -32.72 -5.12
N ASP A 109 -10.17 -33.97 -4.67
CA ASP A 109 -9.55 -35.13 -5.33
C ASP A 109 -10.37 -35.63 -6.54
N SER A 110 -10.99 -34.70 -7.26
CA SER A 110 -11.76 -34.97 -8.48
C SER A 110 -10.88 -34.77 -9.72
N CYS A 111 -9.82 -35.58 -9.84
CA CYS A 111 -9.10 -35.78 -11.10
C CYS A 111 -9.90 -36.75 -12.01
N PRO A 112 -10.20 -36.40 -13.27
CA PRO A 112 -10.44 -37.39 -14.31
C PRO A 112 -9.13 -38.02 -14.81
#